data_AF-A0A1A8GPD6-F1
#
_entry.id   AF-A0A1A8GPD6-F1
#
_cell.length_a   1.000
_cell.length_b   1.000
_cell.length_c   1.000
_cell.angle_alpha   90.00
_cell.angle_beta   90.00
_cell.angle_gamma   90.00
#
_symmetry.space_group_name_H-M   'P 1'
#
loop_
_entity.id
_entity.type
_entity.pdbx_description
1 polymer ?
#
loop_
_entity_poly.entity_id
_entity_poly.type
_entity_poly.pdbx_seq_one_letter_code
_entity_poly.pdbx_strand_id
1 'polypeptide(L)' 'GLCGPLVVCKPGVLGKDGRQKGVDKEFFLLFSIIDENLSWYLSENIERFGSDETNTQDPDFLESNRKHAVNGR' A
#
# COMPACT_ATOMS: atom_id res chain seq x y z
N GLY A 1 -5.29 -1.99 1.08
CA GLY A 1 -4.28 -2.80 0.36
C GLY A 1 -4.47 -2.90 -1.14
N LEU A 2 -5.68 -2.80 -1.71
CA LEU A 2 -5.91 -2.97 -3.14
C LEU A 2 -5.57 -1.70 -3.94
N CYS A 3 -4.35 -1.63 -4.46
CA CYS A 3 -3.90 -0.51 -5.27
C CYS A 3 -2.83 -0.97 -6.26
N GLY A 4 -2.68 -0.25 -7.37
CA GLY A 4 -1.67 -0.55 -8.38
C GLY A 4 -1.46 0.61 -9.36
N PRO A 5 -0.29 0.70 -10.00
CA PRO A 5 -0.01 1.75 -10.96
C PRO A 5 -0.74 1.50 -12.29
N LEU A 6 -1.22 2.58 -12.92
CA LEU A 6 -1.67 2.60 -14.31
C LEU A 6 -0.80 3.58 -15.08
N VAL A 7 -0.31 3.15 -16.24
CA VAL A 7 0.55 3.97 -17.11
C VAL A 7 -0.14 4.18 -18.44
N VAL A 8 -0.22 5.44 -18.88
CA VAL A 8 -0.79 5.83 -20.17
C VAL A 8 0.31 6.47 -21.01
N CYS A 9 0.53 5.92 -22.21
CA CYS A 9 1.63 6.31 -23.09
C CYS A 9 1.12 6.81 -24.45
N LYS A 10 1.93 7.63 -25.13
CA LYS A 10 1.65 8.04 -26.51
C LYS A 10 1.72 6.82 -27.46
N PRO A 11 0.97 6.82 -28.58
CA PRO A 11 1.06 5.74 -29.56
C PRO A 11 2.50 5.54 -30.08
N GLY A 12 2.93 4.28 -30.21
CA GLY A 12 4.22 3.91 -30.82
C GLY A 12 5.45 3.97 -29.91
N VAL A 13 5.34 4.52 -28.69
CA VAL A 13 6.51 4.70 -27.79
C VAL A 13 6.86 3.46 -26.96
N LEU A 14 5.93 2.50 -26.84
CA LEU A 14 6.15 1.26 -26.11
C LEU A 14 6.81 0.18 -26.99
N GLY A 15 7.73 -0.57 -26.39
CA GLY A 15 8.26 -1.82 -26.94
C GLY A 15 7.23 -2.95 -26.91
N LYS A 16 7.59 -4.11 -27.46
CA LYS A 16 6.73 -5.32 -27.40
C LYS A 16 6.53 -5.84 -25.98
N ASP A 17 7.43 -5.48 -25.07
CA ASP A 17 7.42 -5.77 -23.64
C ASP A 17 6.62 -4.75 -22.82
N GLY A 18 6.01 -3.74 -23.46
CA GLY A 18 5.25 -2.69 -22.79
C GLY A 18 6.10 -1.63 -22.08
N ARG A 19 7.44 -1.70 -22.20
CA ARG A 19 8.37 -0.70 -21.64
C ARG A 19 8.56 0.46 -22.59
N GLN A 20 8.85 1.65 -22.07
CA GLN A 20 9.17 2.79 -22.91
C GLN A 20 10.50 2.58 -23.67
N LYS A 21 10.48 2.75 -25.00
CA LYS A 21 11.70 2.67 -25.83
C LYS A 21 12.70 3.74 -25.42
N GLY A 22 13.98 3.37 -25.35
CA GLY A 22 15.07 4.28 -24.98
C GLY A 22 15.14 4.64 -23.49
N VAL A 23 14.37 3.95 -22.65
CA VAL A 23 14.44 4.07 -21.19
C VAL A 23 14.97 2.76 -20.61
N ASP A 24 16.11 2.82 -19.92
CA ASP A 24 16.75 1.63 -19.39
C ASP A 24 15.97 1.04 -18.20
N LYS A 25 15.43 1.91 -17.33
CA LYS A 25 14.76 1.51 -16.09
C LYS A 25 13.51 2.35 -15.82
N GLU A 26 12.47 1.70 -15.35
CA GLU A 26 11.21 2.29 -14.95
C GLU A 26 10.92 1.84 -13.51
N PHE A 27 10.51 2.77 -12.65
CA PHE A 27 10.19 2.52 -11.25
C PHE A 27 8.84 3.10 -10.91
N PHE A 28 8.09 2.40 -10.06
CA PHE A 28 6.81 2.86 -9.52
C PHE A 28 6.95 2.96 -8.01
N LEU A 29 6.74 4.16 -7.48
CA LEU A 29 6.74 4.43 -6.05
C LEU A 29 5.36 4.93 -5.65
N LEU A 30 4.77 4.25 -4.67
CA LEU A 30 3.56 4.68 -3.98
C LEU A 30 3.95 5.04 -2.55
N PHE A 31 3.94 6.34 -2.26
CA PHE A 31 4.03 6.85 -0.91
C PHE A 31 2.62 6.89 -0.33
N SER A 32 2.39 6.17 0.78
CA SER A 32 1.06 6.08 1.38
C SER A 32 1.14 5.93 2.89
N ILE A 33 0.06 6.36 3.56
CA ILE A 33 -0.24 5.94 4.92
C ILE A 33 -1.31 4.88 4.80
N ILE A 34 -0.95 3.63 5.02
CA ILE A 34 -1.89 2.50 5.04
C ILE A 34 -2.47 2.45 6.45
N ASP A 35 -3.70 2.94 6.60
CA ASP A 35 -4.41 2.96 7.87
C ASP A 35 -5.20 1.66 8.06
N GLU A 36 -4.65 0.72 8.82
CA GLU A 36 -5.32 -0.57 9.09
C GLU A 36 -6.56 -0.41 9.97
N ASN A 37 -6.76 0.72 10.66
CA ASN A 37 -7.98 0.97 11.43
C ASN A 37 -9.23 1.06 10.52
N LEU A 38 -9.04 1.39 9.24
CA LEU A 38 -10.10 1.46 8.23
C LEU A 38 -10.22 0.16 7.41
N SER A 39 -9.43 -0.85 7.73
CA SER A 39 -9.41 -2.13 7.04
C SER A 39 -10.63 -2.97 7.37
N TRP A 40 -11.20 -3.62 6.37
CA TRP A 40 -12.26 -4.62 6.53
C TRP A 40 -11.82 -5.79 7.43
N TYR A 41 -10.50 -6.01 7.53
CA TYR A 41 -9.88 -7.10 8.28
C TYR A 41 -9.43 -6.71 9.68
N LEU A 42 -9.77 -5.50 10.17
CA LEU A 42 -9.29 -5.04 11.49
C LEU A 42 -9.63 -6.04 12.61
N SER A 43 -10.88 -6.51 12.68
CA SER A 43 -11.31 -7.45 13.73
C SER A 43 -10.58 -8.79 13.64
N GLU A 44 -10.42 -9.35 12.45
CA GLU A 44 -9.70 -10.60 12.22
C GLU A 44 -8.20 -10.47 12.58
N ASN A 45 -7.61 -9.32 12.27
CA ASN A 45 -6.23 -9.03 12.62
C ASN A 45 -6.03 -8.90 14.14
N ILE A 46 -6.97 -8.26 14.85
CA ILE A 46 -6.95 -8.17 16.32
C ILE A 46 -7.11 -9.56 16.94
N GLU A 47 -8.04 -10.38 16.45
CA GLU A 47 -8.22 -11.75 16.96
C GLU A 47 -6.94 -12.59 16.80
N ARG A 48 -6.25 -12.43 15.68
CA ARG A 48 -5.08 -13.24 15.34
C ARG A 48 -3.77 -12.76 15.96
N PHE A 49 -3.59 -11.45 16.08
CA PHE A 49 -2.31 -10.83 16.45
C PHE A 49 -2.40 -9.91 17.68
N GLY A 50 -3.60 -9.57 18.12
CA GLY A 50 -3.84 -8.76 19.30
C GLY A 50 -3.71 -9.56 20.60
N SER A 51 -3.97 -8.87 21.70
CA SER A 51 -4.04 -9.42 23.05
C SER A 51 -5.38 -9.07 23.71
N ASP A 52 -5.68 -9.70 24.83
CA ASP A 52 -6.89 -9.42 25.63
C ASP A 52 -6.94 -7.96 26.14
N GLU A 53 -5.81 -7.24 26.14
CA GLU A 53 -5.69 -5.84 26.55
C GLU A 53 -5.86 -4.85 25.38
N THR A 54 -6.12 -5.33 24.16
CA THR A 54 -6.21 -4.46 22.98
C THR A 54 -7.39 -3.50 23.08
N ASN A 55 -7.11 -2.20 23.13
CA ASN A 55 -8.13 -1.15 23.14
C ASN A 55 -8.14 -0.39 21.80
N THR A 56 -9.19 -0.56 21.02
CA THR A 56 -9.31 0.06 19.68
C THR A 56 -9.56 1.57 19.71
N GLN A 57 -9.87 2.13 20.89
CA GLN A 57 -10.06 3.57 21.08
C GLN A 57 -8.80 4.25 21.65
N ASP A 58 -7.78 3.46 22.00
CA ASP A 58 -6.52 3.99 22.50
C ASP A 58 -5.76 4.73 21.39
N PRO A 59 -5.31 5.98 21.61
CA PRO A 59 -4.57 6.74 20.60
C PRO A 59 -3.28 6.04 20.13
N ASP A 60 -2.57 5.35 21.02
CA ASP A 60 -1.33 4.65 20.65
C ASP A 60 -1.64 3.43 19.77
N PHE A 61 -2.72 2.69 20.04
CA PHE A 61 -3.21 1.64 19.15
C PHE A 61 -3.55 2.18 17.76
N LEU A 62 -4.34 3.26 17.68
CA LEU A 62 -4.73 3.88 16.41
C LEU A 62 -3.51 4.30 15.59
N GLU A 63 -2.54 4.98 16.20
CA GLU A 63 -1.32 5.39 15.50
C GLU A 63 -0.45 4.19 15.11
N SER A 64 -0.35 3.16 15.95
CA SER A 64 0.42 1.96 15.63
C SER A 64 -0.08 1.27 14.35
N ASN A 65 -1.37 1.39 14.02
CA ASN A 65 -1.98 0.84 12.81
C ASN A 65 -1.86 1.73 11.58
N ARG A 66 -1.33 2.95 11.70
CA ARG A 66 -1.05 3.86 10.58
C ARG A 66 0.34 3.60 10.03
N LYS A 67 0.42 2.73 9.03
CA LYS A 67 1.69 2.31 8.42
C LYS A 67 2.12 3.31 7.34
N HIS A 68 3.08 4.16 7.68
CA HIS A 68 3.72 5.08 6.75
C HIS A 68 4.70 4.30 5.88
N ALA A 69 4.39 4.15 4.58
CA ALA A 69 5.04 3.16 3.74
C ALA A 69 5.44 3.69 2.37
N VAL A 70 6.48 3.07 1.81
CA VAL A 70 6.85 3.17 0.40
C VAL A 70 6.66 1.80 -0.24
N ASN A 71 5.72 1.67 -1.17
CA ASN A 71 5.35 0.39 -1.78
C ASN A 71 4.95 -0.69 -0.74
N GLY A 72 4.36 -0.28 0.38
CA GLY A 72 3.94 -1.19 1.46
C GLY A 72 5.07 -1.70 2.36
N ARG A 73 6.28 -1.15 2.24
CA ARG A 73 7.40 -1.38 3.16
C ARG A 73 7.61 -0.25 4.14
#